data_AF-A0A351NFI6-F1
#
_entry.id   AF-A0A351NFI6-F1
#
_cell.length_a   1.000
_cell.length_b   1.000
_cell.length_c   1.000
_cell.angle_alpha   90.00
_cell.angle_beta   90.00
_cell.angle_gamma   90.00
#
_symmetry.space_group_name_H-M   'P 1'
#
loop_
_entity.id
_entity.type
_entity.pdbx_description
1 polymer ?
#
loop_
_entity_poly.entity_id
_entity_poly.type
_entity_poly.pdbx_seq_one_letter_code
_entity_poly.pdbx_strand_id
1 'polypeptide(L)'
;MKDNNLVSRQFALLNIHFPKDNVALVRAQARLKFEELFLLQLSLLKQKYVKSRASKGFVMPRVGADFHACYNALPYSLTGAQQRVIKEIRSDMMSGKQ
;
A
#
# COMPACT_ATOMS: atom_id res chain seq x y z
N MET A 1 -3.93 -4.76 -19.87
CA MET A 1 -4.89 -5.88 -19.59
C MET A 1 -4.59 -7.11 -20.44
N LYS A 2 -4.19 -6.96 -21.71
CA LYS A 2 -3.72 -8.08 -22.54
C LYS A 2 -2.43 -8.74 -21.98
N ASP A 3 -1.67 -7.99 -21.18
CA ASP A 3 -0.35 -8.40 -20.68
C ASP A 3 -0.38 -9.42 -19.54
N ASN A 4 -1.54 -9.67 -18.93
CA ASN A 4 -1.70 -10.62 -17.81
C ASN A 4 -2.30 -11.98 -18.24
N ASN A 5 -2.43 -12.23 -19.54
CA ASN A 5 -2.98 -13.48 -20.09
C ASN A 5 -4.38 -13.84 -19.52
N LEU A 6 -5.18 -12.81 -19.21
CA LEU A 6 -6.49 -12.96 -18.60
C LEU A 6 -7.58 -13.14 -19.67
N VAL A 7 -8.53 -14.02 -19.39
CA VAL A 7 -9.71 -14.23 -20.24
C VAL A 7 -10.63 -12.99 -20.27
N SER A 8 -11.49 -12.91 -21.28
CA SER A 8 -12.47 -11.82 -21.36
C SER A 8 -13.42 -11.84 -20.17
N ARG A 9 -13.97 -10.68 -19.79
CA ARG A 9 -14.94 -10.57 -18.69
C ARG A 9 -16.18 -11.42 -18.95
N GLN A 10 -16.68 -11.40 -20.19
CA GLN A 10 -17.81 -12.23 -20.60
C GLN A 10 -17.51 -13.73 -20.43
N PHE A 11 -16.31 -14.18 -20.83
CA PHE A 11 -15.91 -15.57 -20.63
C PHE A 11 -15.89 -15.93 -19.14
N ALA A 12 -15.31 -15.07 -18.31
CA ALA A 12 -15.20 -15.31 -16.87
C ALA A 12 -16.58 -15.38 -16.19
N LEU A 13 -17.48 -14.45 -16.51
CA LEU A 13 -18.85 -14.44 -15.97
C LEU A 13 -19.66 -15.67 -16.41
N LEU A 14 -19.51 -16.11 -17.66
CA LEU A 14 -20.22 -17.31 -18.11
C LEU A 14 -19.68 -18.56 -17.40
N ASN A 15 -18.35 -18.76 -17.40
CA ASN A 15 -17.73 -19.99 -16.92
C ASN A 15 -17.59 -20.08 -15.40
N ILE A 16 -17.78 -18.99 -14.64
CA ILE A 16 -17.88 -19.08 -13.18
C ILE A 16 -19.23 -19.68 -12.75
N HIS A 17 -20.30 -19.44 -13.52
CA HIS A 17 -21.63 -19.98 -13.26
C HIS A 17 -21.88 -21.32 -13.97
N PHE A 18 -21.50 -21.40 -15.25
CA PHE A 18 -21.70 -22.55 -16.12
C PHE A 18 -20.37 -22.95 -16.79
N PRO A 19 -19.44 -23.57 -16.05
CA PRO A 19 -18.14 -23.94 -16.57
C PRO A 19 -18.26 -25.00 -17.66
N LYS A 20 -17.62 -24.74 -18.81
CA LYS A 20 -17.51 -25.75 -19.89
C LYS A 20 -16.62 -26.93 -19.50
N ASP A 21 -15.56 -26.65 -18.74
CA ASP A 21 -14.63 -27.61 -18.18
C ASP A 21 -13.89 -26.98 -16.98
N ASN A 22 -13.07 -27.78 -16.29
CA ASN A 22 -12.32 -27.30 -15.13
C ASN A 22 -11.27 -26.23 -15.48
N VAL A 23 -10.69 -26.29 -16.68
CA VAL A 23 -9.69 -25.30 -17.12
C VAL A 23 -10.35 -23.93 -17.32
N ALA A 24 -11.54 -23.91 -17.91
CA ALA A 24 -12.36 -22.71 -18.09
C ALA A 24 -12.78 -22.10 -16.75
N LEU A 25 -13.17 -22.94 -15.78
CA LEU A 25 -13.49 -22.50 -14.42
C LEU A 25 -12.29 -21.83 -13.74
N VAL A 26 -11.11 -22.47 -13.76
CA VAL A 26 -9.90 -21.92 -13.15
C VAL A 26 -9.52 -20.58 -13.78
N ARG A 27 -9.61 -20.46 -15.11
CA ARG A 27 -9.35 -19.19 -15.81
C ARG A 27 -10.36 -18.10 -15.47
N ALA A 28 -11.64 -18.45 -15.35
CA ALA A 28 -12.69 -17.53 -14.90
C ALA A 28 -12.43 -17.02 -13.48
N GLN A 29 -12.09 -17.92 -12.55
CA GLN A 29 -11.74 -17.57 -11.17
C GLN A 29 -10.51 -16.66 -11.11
N ALA A 30 -9.45 -16.96 -11.87
CA ALA A 30 -8.25 -16.12 -11.91
C ALA A 30 -8.55 -14.70 -12.38
N ARG A 31 -9.38 -14.54 -13.42
CA ARG A 31 -9.82 -13.23 -13.93
C ARG A 31 -10.58 -12.43 -12.85
N LEU A 32 -11.55 -13.07 -12.19
CA LEU A 32 -12.41 -12.40 -11.21
C LEU A 32 -11.64 -12.03 -9.93
N LYS A 33 -10.76 -12.92 -9.43
CA LYS A 33 -9.85 -12.61 -8.31
C LYS A 33 -8.95 -11.42 -8.62
N PHE A 34 -8.40 -11.38 -9.84
CA PHE A 34 -7.60 -10.24 -10.28
C PHE A 34 -8.44 -8.96 -10.35
N GLU A 35 -9.64 -9.03 -10.93
CA GLU A 35 -10.54 -7.88 -11.07
C GLU A 35 -10.91 -7.28 -9.70
N GLU A 36 -11.23 -8.12 -8.72
CA GLU A 36 -11.51 -7.70 -7.35
C GLU A 36 -10.29 -7.01 -6.71
N LEU A 37 -9.13 -7.66 -6.72
CA LEU A 37 -7.91 -7.10 -6.14
C LEU A 37 -7.52 -5.77 -6.83
N PHE A 38 -7.63 -5.71 -8.15
CA PHE A 38 -7.33 -4.51 -8.92
C PHE A 38 -8.26 -3.35 -8.55
N LEU A 39 -9.56 -3.59 -8.44
CA LEU A 39 -10.54 -2.57 -8.03
C LEU A 39 -10.30 -2.10 -6.59
N LEU A 40 -9.94 -3.01 -5.69
CA LEU A 40 -9.56 -2.67 -4.31
C LEU A 40 -8.30 -1.77 -4.30
N GLN A 41 -7.25 -2.15 -5.01
CA GLN A 41 -6.02 -1.37 -5.14
C GLN A 41 -6.29 0.01 -5.73
N LEU A 42 -7.11 0.10 -6.78
CA LEU A 42 -7.48 1.36 -7.40
C LEU A 42 -8.24 2.27 -6.43
N SER A 43 -9.14 1.72 -5.62
CA SER A 43 -9.83 2.47 -4.55
C SER A 43 -8.85 3.00 -3.50
N LEU A 44 -7.91 2.17 -3.04
CA LEU A 44 -6.88 2.59 -2.06
C LEU A 44 -5.99 3.70 -2.64
N LEU A 45 -5.58 3.58 -3.90
CA LEU A 45 -4.80 4.62 -4.59
C LEU A 45 -5.58 5.92 -4.73
N LYS A 46 -6.87 5.84 -5.08
CA LYS A 46 -7.75 7.02 -5.14
C LYS A 46 -7.86 7.69 -3.77
N GLN A 47 -8.07 6.91 -2.70
CA GLN A 47 -8.12 7.44 -1.33
C GLN A 47 -6.80 8.12 -0.94
N LYS A 48 -5.66 7.46 -1.18
CA LYS A 48 -4.33 8.03 -0.93
C LYS A 48 -4.13 9.34 -1.71
N TYR A 49 -4.50 9.37 -2.98
CA TYR A 49 -4.40 10.55 -3.83
C TYR A 49 -5.24 11.72 -3.26
N VAL A 50 -6.48 11.46 -2.87
CA VAL A 50 -7.36 12.49 -2.28
C VAL A 50 -6.80 12.98 -0.94
N LYS A 51 -6.41 12.09 -0.02
CA LYS A 51 -5.85 12.46 1.29
C LYS A 51 -4.60 13.34 1.16
N SER A 52 -3.68 12.93 0.28
CA SER A 52 -2.42 13.67 0.05
C SER A 52 -2.61 15.09 -0.48
N ARG A 53 -3.79 15.41 -1.05
CA ARG A 53 -4.13 16.75 -1.57
C ARG A 53 -5.03 17.54 -0.63
N ALA A 54 -5.87 16.87 0.15
CA ALA A 54 -6.82 17.51 1.05
C ALA A 54 -6.17 17.97 2.36
N SER A 55 -5.13 17.28 2.83
CA SER A 55 -4.46 17.63 4.10
C SER A 55 -3.01 18.06 3.86
N LYS A 56 -2.67 19.28 4.29
CA LYS A 56 -1.27 19.64 4.56
C LYS A 56 -0.95 19.06 5.94
N GLY A 57 -0.13 18.02 5.99
CA GLY A 57 0.33 17.45 7.24
C GLY A 57 1.07 18.49 8.08
N PHE A 58 1.06 18.31 9.41
CA PHE A 58 1.87 19.13 10.30
C PHE A 58 3.35 18.80 10.09
N VAL A 59 4.12 19.76 9.59
CA VAL A 59 5.55 19.58 9.34
C VAL A 59 6.30 19.76 10.65
N MET A 60 7.13 18.79 11.01
CA MET A 60 8.04 18.89 12.16
C MET A 60 9.49 19.02 11.67
N PRO A 61 9.95 20.23 11.30
CA PRO A 61 11.23 20.42 10.61
C PRO A 61 12.44 20.24 11.53
N ARG A 62 12.24 20.35 12.85
CA ARG A 62 13.31 20.30 13.84
C ARG A 62 13.00 19.24 14.88
N VAL A 63 14.07 18.56 15.30
CA VAL A 63 14.06 17.66 16.44
C VAL A 63 14.20 18.52 17.69
N GLY A 64 13.27 18.37 18.64
CA GLY A 64 13.26 19.13 19.89
C GLY A 64 14.20 18.57 20.95
N ALA A 65 14.40 19.33 22.02
CA ALA A 65 15.21 18.92 23.16
C ALA A 65 14.72 17.61 23.80
N ASP A 66 13.40 17.37 23.83
CA ASP A 66 12.80 16.18 24.43
C ASP A 66 13.22 14.89 23.72
N PHE A 67 13.37 14.93 22.39
CA PHE A 67 13.87 13.77 21.64
C PHE A 67 15.31 13.44 22.04
N HIS A 68 16.16 14.45 22.15
CA HIS A 68 17.56 14.26 22.55
C HIS A 68 17.67 13.79 24.00
N ALA A 69 16.83 14.32 24.91
CA ALA A 69 16.76 13.87 26.29
C ALA A 69 16.37 12.39 26.37
N CYS A 70 15.34 11.97 25.63
CA CYS A 70 14.93 10.57 25.56
C CYS A 70 16.03 9.67 24.96
N TYR A 71 16.63 10.09 23.84
CA TYR A 71 17.70 9.34 23.18
C TYR A 71 18.91 9.12 24.08
N ASN A 72 19.32 10.16 24.81
CA ASN A 72 20.48 10.11 25.72
C ASN A 72 20.18 9.37 27.03
N ALA A 73 18.91 9.24 27.42
CA ALA A 73 18.52 8.50 28.62
C ALA A 73 18.54 6.97 28.42
N LEU A 74 18.71 6.49 27.18
CA LEU A 74 18.76 5.06 26.90
C LEU A 74 20.07 4.44 27.45
N PRO A 75 19.99 3.37 28.27
CA PRO A 75 21.17 2.72 28.84
C PRO A 75 21.89 1.79 27.83
N TYR A 76 21.63 1.95 26.53
CA TYR A 76 22.17 1.14 25.46
C TYR A 76 22.27 1.93 24.16
N SER A 77 23.15 1.49 23.27
CA SER A 77 23.22 2.03 21.91
C SER A 77 22.15 1.39 21.02
N LEU A 78 21.52 2.21 20.17
CA LEU A 78 20.58 1.70 19.19
C LEU A 78 21.30 0.85 18.13
N THR A 79 20.63 -0.22 17.72
CA THR A 79 21.05 -1.02 16.57
C THR A 79 20.98 -0.20 15.28
N GLY A 80 21.74 -0.60 14.26
CA GLY A 80 21.69 0.07 12.94
C GLY A 80 20.30 0.04 12.30
N ALA A 81 19.48 -0.99 12.58
CA ALA A 81 18.09 -1.06 12.12
C ALA A 81 17.21 0.01 12.80
N GLN A 82 17.31 0.15 14.12
CA GLN A 82 16.56 1.16 14.87
C GLN A 82 16.92 2.58 14.43
N GLN A 83 18.21 2.86 14.22
CA GLN A 83 18.66 4.17 13.73
C GLN A 83 18.12 4.49 12.33
N ARG A 84 18.01 3.50 11.43
CA ARG A 84 17.41 3.68 10.10
C ARG A 84 15.93 4.04 10.20
N VAL A 85 15.16 3.27 10.98
CA VAL A 85 13.72 3.50 11.14
C VAL A 85 13.44 4.90 11.71
N ILE A 86 14.21 5.36 12.70
CA ILE A 86 14.07 6.72 13.24
C ILE A 86 14.31 7.79 12.17
N LYS A 87 15.30 7.60 11.30
CA LYS A 87 15.57 8.52 10.18
C LYS A 87 14.45 8.53 9.14
N GLU A 88 13.87 7.36 8.84
CA GLU A 88 12.73 7.23 7.93
C GLU A 88 11.50 7.96 8.47
N ILE A 89 11.13 7.71 9.74
CA ILE A 89 10.02 8.41 10.42
C ILE A 89 10.23 9.92 10.38
N ARG A 90 11.45 10.40 10.69
CA ARG A 90 11.77 11.82 10.64
C ARG A 90 11.60 12.39 9.22
N SER A 91 12.07 11.67 8.20
CA SER A 91 11.90 12.08 6.80
C SER A 91 10.44 12.23 6.42
N ASP A 92 9.59 11.28 6.85
CA ASP A 92 8.15 11.32 6.58
C ASP A 92 7.48 12.50 7.30
N MET A 93 7.84 12.76 8.56
CA MET A 93 7.32 13.91 9.34
C MET A 93 7.76 15.27 8.78
N MET A 94 8.89 15.35 8.08
CA MET A 94 9.34 16.57 7.39
C MET A 94 8.63 16.77 6.04
N SER A 95 8.11 15.71 5.43
CA SER A 95 7.53 15.77 4.08
C SER A 95 6.21 16.55 4.01
N GLY A 96 5.50 16.70 5.13
CA GLY A 96 4.19 17.35 5.21
C GLY A 96 3.08 16.62 4.44
N LYS A 97 3.35 15.40 3.96
CA LYS A 97 2.40 14.54 3.24
C LYS A 97 1.79 13.55 4.24
N GLN A 98 0.46 13.57 4.37
CA GLN A 98 -0.31 12.57 5.11
C GLN A 98 -1.39 11.93 4.23
#